data_AF-A0A4P7LKP4-F1
#
_entry.id   AF-A0A4P7LKP4-F1
#
_cell.length_a   1.000
_cell.length_b   1.000
_cell.length_c   1.000
_cell.angle_alpha   90.00
_cell.angle_beta   90.00
_cell.angle_gamma   90.00
#
_symmetry.space_group_name_H-M   'P 1'
#
loop_
_entity.id
_entity.type
_entity.pdbx_description
1 polymer ?
#
loop_
_entity_poly.entity_id
_entity_poly.type
_entity_poly.pdbx_seq_one_letter_code
_entity_poly.pdbx_strand_id
1 'polypeptide(L)'
;MRPQLVAAPSGYTWRDFARFPGPGYLAAVGYMDPGNWATDRAAGPVHGYRLLWVVGTARAMLMQVMASRLCLISGKNLAQAS
;
A
#
# COMPACT_ATOMS: atom_id res chain seq x y z
N MET A 1 4.24 16.65 -38.25
CA MET A 1 4.27 15.25 -37.77
C MET A 1 3.00 15.00 -36.97
N ARG A 2 2.12 14.09 -37.41
CA ARG A 2 0.87 13.76 -36.69
C ARG A 2 1.22 12.78 -35.56
N PRO A 3 0.89 13.06 -34.29
CA PRO A 3 1.08 12.09 -33.22
C PRO A 3 0.19 10.88 -33.50
N GLN A 4 0.78 9.69 -33.56
CA GLN A 4 0.01 8.46 -33.65
C GLN A 4 -0.67 8.24 -32.31
N LEU A 5 -2.01 8.28 -32.31
CA LEU A 5 -2.81 7.93 -31.14
C LEU A 5 -2.66 6.43 -30.90
N VAL A 6 -1.72 6.05 -30.05
CA VAL A 6 -1.62 4.69 -29.52
C VAL A 6 -2.94 4.41 -28.80
N ALA A 7 -3.72 3.46 -29.31
CA ALA A 7 -4.96 3.05 -28.68
C ALA A 7 -4.66 2.61 -27.23
N ALA A 8 -5.33 3.24 -26.27
CA ALA A 8 -5.20 2.88 -24.88
C ALA A 8 -5.64 1.42 -24.70
N PRO A 9 -4.90 0.60 -23.94
CA PRO A 9 -5.28 -0.79 -23.68
C PRO A 9 -6.69 -0.85 -23.07
N SER A 10 -7.53 -1.74 -23.59
CA SER A 10 -8.95 -1.89 -23.22
C SER A 10 -9.22 -2.39 -21.78
N GLY A 11 -8.18 -2.59 -20.98
CA GLY A 11 -8.26 -3.00 -19.58
C GLY A 11 -6.89 -3.36 -19.00
N TYR A 12 -6.85 -3.59 -17.69
CA TYR A 12 -5.69 -4.12 -16.99
C TYR A 12 -5.87 -5.61 -16.74
N THR A 13 -4.87 -6.42 -17.05
CA THR A 13 -4.88 -7.85 -16.77
C THR A 13 -4.07 -8.17 -15.51
N TRP A 14 -4.23 -9.38 -14.97
CA TRP A 14 -3.38 -9.89 -13.88
C TRP A 14 -1.89 -9.88 -14.22
N ARG A 15 -1.55 -10.06 -15.51
CA ARG A 15 -0.16 -9.99 -15.98
C ARG A 15 0.39 -8.57 -15.91
N ASP A 16 -0.45 -7.55 -16.07
CA ASP A 16 -0.05 -6.16 -15.96
C ASP A 16 0.18 -5.77 -14.49
N PHE A 17 -0.68 -6.25 -13.58
CA PHE A 17 -0.48 -6.10 -12.14
C PHE A 17 0.82 -6.77 -11.67
N ALA A 18 1.08 -8.00 -12.12
CA ALA A 18 2.27 -8.77 -11.74
C ALA A 18 3.60 -8.13 -12.18
N ARG A 19 3.58 -7.12 -13.06
CA ARG A 19 4.79 -6.38 -13.47
C ARG A 19 5.28 -5.39 -12.42
N PHE A 20 4.40 -4.91 -11.52
CA PHE A 20 4.72 -3.84 -10.57
C PHE A 20 4.36 -4.11 -9.10
N PRO A 21 4.61 -5.31 -8.53
CA PRO A 21 4.31 -5.57 -7.12
C PRO A 21 5.31 -4.90 -6.15
N GLY A 22 6.52 -4.57 -6.63
CA GLY A 22 7.68 -4.20 -5.81
C GLY A 22 7.41 -3.11 -4.76
N PRO A 23 6.95 -1.90 -5.14
CA PRO A 23 6.77 -0.81 -4.19
C PRO A 23 5.73 -1.13 -3.10
N GLY A 24 4.62 -1.78 -3.47
CA GLY A 24 3.57 -2.17 -2.53
C GLY A 24 4.04 -3.25 -1.56
N TYR A 25 4.81 -4.22 -2.04
CA TYR A 25 5.39 -5.26 -1.19
C TYR A 25 6.40 -4.70 -0.19
N LEU A 26 7.29 -3.80 -0.63
CA LEU A 26 8.28 -3.15 0.24
C LEU A 26 7.60 -2.35 1.37
N ALA A 27 6.54 -1.62 1.05
CA ALA A 27 5.74 -0.92 2.06
C ALA A 27 5.04 -1.89 3.02
N ALA A 28 4.49 -2.99 2.53
CA ALA A 28 3.77 -3.98 3.34
C ALA A 28 4.69 -4.72 4.34
N VAL A 29 5.92 -5.05 3.94
CA VAL A 29 6.90 -5.70 4.83
C VAL A 29 7.21 -4.82 6.05
N GLY A 30 7.23 -3.49 5.89
CA GLY A 30 7.42 -2.55 6.99
C GLY A 30 6.34 -2.61 8.06
N TYR A 31 5.12 -3.04 7.73
CA TYR A 31 4.02 -3.22 8.70
C TYR A 31 4.09 -4.57 9.45
N MET A 32 4.86 -5.53 8.93
CA MET A 32 4.99 -6.88 9.50
C MET A 32 6.25 -7.02 10.38
N ASP A 33 6.75 -5.91 10.92
CA ASP A 33 7.95 -5.90 11.73
C ASP A 33 7.79 -6.66 13.05
N PRO A 34 8.87 -7.24 13.61
CA PRO A 34 8.81 -7.99 14.87
C PRO A 34 8.33 -7.18 16.09
N GLY A 35 8.35 -5.85 16.03
CA GLY A 35 7.92 -4.96 17.11
C GLY A 35 6.41 -4.99 17.34
N ASN A 36 5.61 -5.13 16.27
CA ASN A 36 4.15 -5.28 16.41
C ASN A 36 3.76 -6.62 17.02
N TRP A 37 4.58 -7.66 16.82
CA TRP A 37 4.28 -9.02 17.27
C TRP A 37 4.29 -9.17 18.79
N ALA A 38 5.08 -8.37 19.51
CA ALA A 38 5.12 -8.44 20.97
C ALA A 38 3.79 -7.99 21.58
N THR A 39 3.24 -6.88 21.08
CA THR A 39 1.96 -6.32 21.53
C THR A 39 0.80 -7.24 21.16
N ASP A 40 0.77 -7.78 19.94
CA ASP A 40 -0.31 -8.67 19.49
C ASP A 40 -0.33 -10.00 20.26
N ARG A 41 0.85 -10.56 20.56
CA ARG A 41 0.95 -11.76 21.40
C ARG A 41 0.61 -11.51 22.86
N ALA A 42 0.95 -10.34 23.41
CA ALA A 42 0.58 -9.98 24.77
C ALA A 42 -0.94 -9.70 24.91
N ALA A 43 -1.54 -9.10 23.88
CA ALA A 43 -2.96 -8.76 23.86
C ALA A 43 -3.87 -9.98 23.63
N GLY A 44 -3.41 -10.98 22.85
CA GLY A 44 -4.18 -12.17 22.48
C GLY A 44 -4.76 -12.97 23.66
N PRO A 45 -3.95 -13.40 24.65
CA PRO A 45 -4.45 -14.14 25.81
C PRO A 45 -5.40 -13.34 26.71
N VAL A 46 -5.25 -12.01 26.74
CA VAL A 46 -6.03 -11.12 27.63
C VAL A 46 -7.36 -10.69 27.00
N HIS A 47 -7.38 -10.45 25.68
CA HIS A 47 -8.52 -9.85 24.97
C HIS A 47 -9.15 -10.79 23.94
N GLY A 48 -8.53 -11.93 23.65
CA GLY A 48 -8.95 -12.84 22.59
C GLY A 48 -9.10 -12.12 21.25
N TYR A 49 -10.22 -12.36 20.57
CA TYR A 49 -10.51 -11.80 19.25
C TYR A 49 -11.14 -10.39 19.27
N ARG A 50 -11.32 -9.78 20.45
CA ARG A 50 -12.03 -8.49 20.58
C ARG A 50 -11.30 -7.32 19.91
N LEU A 51 -10.00 -7.46 19.67
CA LEU A 51 -9.14 -6.44 19.04
C LEU A 51 -8.96 -6.61 17.53
N LEU A 52 -9.50 -7.68 16.92
CA LEU A 52 -9.32 -7.96 15.49
C LEU A 52 -9.80 -6.80 14.60
N TRP A 53 -10.86 -6.10 15.00
CA TRP A 53 -11.39 -4.96 14.24
C TRP A 53 -10.39 -3.79 14.18
N VAL A 54 -9.55 -3.61 15.20
CA VAL A 54 -8.53 -2.54 15.26
C VAL A 54 -7.39 -2.85 14.29
N VAL A 55 -6.90 -4.10 14.30
CA VAL A 55 -5.82 -4.58 13.44
C VAL A 55 -6.29 -4.67 11.98
N GLY A 56 -7.54 -5.04 11.73
CA GLY A 56 -8.15 -5.10 10.41
C GLY A 56 -8.52 -3.74 9.80
N THR A 57 -8.19 -2.61 10.43
CA THR A 57 -8.53 -1.29 9.89
C THR A 57 -7.68 -0.93 8.66
N ALA A 58 -8.33 -0.39 7.62
CA ALA A 58 -7.68 -0.03 6.36
C ALA A 58 -6.92 1.33 6.39
N ARG A 59 -6.59 1.87 7.57
CA ARG A 59 -5.99 3.21 7.73
C ARG A 59 -4.63 3.32 7.03
N ALA A 60 -3.80 2.29 7.18
CA ALA A 60 -2.50 2.19 6.51
C ALA A 60 -2.64 2.18 4.97
N MET A 61 -3.58 1.39 4.45
CA MET A 61 -3.83 1.31 3.00
C MET A 61 -4.32 2.63 2.42
N LEU A 62 -5.24 3.31 3.11
CA LEU A 62 -5.73 4.64 2.70
C LEU A 62 -4.57 5.63 2.57
N MET A 63 -3.72 5.71 3.60
CA MET A 63 -2.56 6.60 3.62
C MET A 63 -1.57 6.26 2.50
N GLN A 64 -1.31 4.96 2.28
CA GLN A 64 -0.40 4.50 1.24
C GLN A 64 -0.90 4.84 -0.17
N VAL A 65 -2.20 4.70 -0.43
CA VAL A 65 -2.80 5.08 -1.72
C VAL A 65 -2.66 6.58 -1.97
N MET A 66 -2.91 7.43 -0.96
CA MET A 66 -2.76 8.87 -1.11
C MET A 66 -1.30 9.27 -1.35
N ALA A 67 -0.36 8.70 -0.59
CA ALA A 67 1.07 8.92 -0.77
C ALA A 67 1.55 8.51 -2.17
N SER A 68 1.12 7.34 -2.66
CA SER A 68 1.47 6.86 -3.99
C SER A 68 0.88 7.75 -5.08
N ARG A 69 -0.39 8.18 -4.95
CA ARG A 69 -1.02 9.10 -5.92
C ARG A 69 -0.31 10.45 -5.96
N LEU A 70 0.05 11.01 -4.80
CA LEU A 70 0.81 12.25 -4.74
C LEU A 70 2.15 12.12 -5.47
N CYS A 71 2.90 11.07 -5.17
CA CYS A 71 4.19 10.82 -5.80
C CYS A 71 4.08 10.68 -7.33
N LEU A 72 3.08 9.92 -7.80
CA LEU A 72 2.83 9.71 -9.23
C LEU A 72 2.41 10.99 -9.97
N ILE A 73 1.61 11.85 -9.34
CA ILE A 73 1.10 13.08 -9.99
C ILE A 73 2.12 14.21 -9.93
N SER A 74 2.77 14.41 -8.78
CA SER A 74 3.68 15.53 -8.56
C SER A 74 5.12 15.24 -8.97
N GLY A 75 5.49 13.97 -9.16
CA GLY A 75 6.88 13.55 -9.41
C GLY A 75 7.82 13.80 -8.23
N LYS A 76 7.27 14.08 -7.05
CA LYS A 76 7.99 14.41 -5.81
C LYS A 76 7.61 13.43 -4.72
N ASN A 77 8.58 13.02 -3.89
CA ASN A 77 8.26 12.23 -2.70
C ASN A 77 7.61 13.12 -1.60
N LEU A 78 7.01 12.50 -0.58
CA LEU A 78 6.36 13.21 0.52
C LEU A 78 7.30 14.22 1.22
N ALA A 79 8.60 13.89 1.34
CA ALA A 79 9.60 14.75 1.98
C ALA A 79 10.01 15.96 1.11
N GLN A 80 9.77 15.92 -0.20
CA GLN A 80 10.01 17.02 -1.13
C GLN A 80 8.77 17.89 -1.36
N ALA A 81 7.60 17.40 -0.96
CA ALA A 81 6.32 18.08 -1.07
C ALA A 81 5.96 18.88 0.18
N SER A 82 6.74 18.74 1.27
CA SER A 82 6.65 19.53 2.51
C SER A 82 7.25 20.92 2.37
#